data_AF-A0A523H9H7-F1
#
_entry.id   AF-A0A523H9H7-F1
#
_cell.length_a   1.000
_cell.length_b   1.000
_cell.length_c   1.000
_cell.angle_alpha   90.00
_cell.angle_beta   90.00
_cell.angle_gamma   90.00
#
_symmetry.space_group_name_H-M   'P 1'
#
loop_
_entity.id
_entity.type
_entity.pdbx_description
1 polymer ?
#
loop_
_entity_poly.entity_id
_entity_poly.type
_entity_poly.pdbx_seq_one_letter_code
_entity_poly.pdbx_strand_id
1 'polypeptide(L)'
;MKRIFLLLFAAILAFSSCENLEDNSPALQGVIDSTFYRANDVRGQQNDDGSFTLQGINQDQQLTLIINSAQLGTYQLGEGQSNFASFKDADGNVYSTSPNGEGEIILTDRCLSCGWLTGTFRFSGIRLGIDTIAVHKGFFYQVSFLEGGLIGDGGVVNSGGLVAEIDQILFHATTVFAEEVNNSIQITGTTNSESIFIQVPNDVGTGAYELPATGTIANYTIQDITEEALSGQIFVTFFDPIERRIMIGFRFRTENHNIVNGGINVHY
;
A
#
# COMPACT_ATOMS: atom_id res chain seq x y z
N MET A 1 -22.26 41.86 44.33
CA MET A 1 -21.25 41.69 43.25
C MET A 1 -20.67 40.27 43.15
N LYS A 2 -20.36 39.56 44.25
CA LYS A 2 -19.80 38.18 44.20
C LYS A 2 -20.72 37.11 43.56
N ARG A 3 -22.05 37.24 43.68
CA ARG A 3 -23.02 36.27 43.12
C ARG A 3 -23.21 36.37 41.60
N ILE A 4 -23.02 37.57 41.03
CA ILE A 4 -23.04 37.79 39.57
C ILE A 4 -21.79 37.21 38.91
N PHE A 5 -20.63 37.30 39.58
CA PHE A 5 -19.38 36.75 39.07
C PHE A 5 -19.43 35.20 38.97
N LEU A 6 -20.11 34.54 39.90
CA LEU A 6 -20.32 33.09 39.89
C LEU A 6 -21.24 32.64 38.73
N LEU A 7 -22.26 33.43 38.41
CA LEU A 7 -23.17 33.16 37.30
C LEU A 7 -22.50 33.38 35.93
N LEU A 8 -21.63 34.38 35.81
CA LEU A 8 -20.81 34.58 34.61
C LEU A 8 -19.79 33.45 34.41
N PHE A 9 -19.16 32.95 35.49
CA PHE A 9 -18.22 31.84 35.41
C PHE A 9 -18.90 30.51 35.02
N ALA A 10 -20.11 30.27 35.54
CA ALA A 10 -20.91 29.10 35.18
C ALA A 10 -21.43 29.14 33.72
N ALA A 11 -21.72 30.33 33.19
CA ALA A 11 -22.14 30.49 31.79
C ALA A 11 -21.00 30.20 30.80
N ILE A 12 -19.75 30.57 31.12
CA ILE A 12 -18.59 30.35 30.23
C ILE A 12 -18.23 28.86 30.14
N LEU A 13 -18.41 28.09 31.23
CA LEU A 13 -18.20 26.63 31.26
C LEU A 13 -19.32 25.84 30.54
N ALA A 14 -20.49 26.43 30.36
CA ALA A 14 -21.60 25.78 29.66
C ALA A 14 -21.49 25.85 28.13
N PHE A 15 -20.64 26.73 27.59
CA PHE A 15 -20.41 26.88 26.14
C PHE A 15 -19.18 26.13 25.61
N SER A 16 -18.42 25.43 26.46
CA SER A 16 -17.17 24.76 26.07
C SER A 16 -17.30 23.26 25.77
N SER A 17 -18.50 22.73 25.50
CA SER A 17 -18.67 21.30 25.30
C SER A 17 -19.74 20.94 24.27
N CYS A 18 -19.35 21.05 23.00
CA CYS A 18 -19.56 20.02 21.98
C CYS A 18 -18.96 20.56 20.69
N GLU A 19 -17.64 20.48 20.58
CA GLU A 19 -17.07 20.41 19.23
C GLU A 19 -17.51 19.04 18.69
N ASN A 20 -18.32 19.04 17.62
CA ASN A 20 -18.52 17.86 16.79
C ASN A 20 -17.14 17.56 16.19
N LEU A 21 -16.36 16.73 16.88
CA LEU A 21 -15.15 16.16 16.31
C LEU A 21 -15.60 15.12 15.29
N GLU A 22 -15.90 15.58 14.08
CA GLU A 22 -16.09 14.72 12.93
C GLU A 22 -14.70 14.17 12.58
N ASP A 23 -14.42 12.96 13.08
CA ASP A 23 -13.17 12.27 12.84
C ASP A 23 -13.11 11.86 11.36
N ASN A 24 -12.64 12.79 10.52
CA ASN A 24 -12.45 12.61 9.09
C ASN A 24 -11.19 11.78 8.76
N SER A 25 -10.81 10.83 9.62
CA SER A 25 -9.65 9.99 9.40
C SER A 25 -9.99 8.79 8.52
N PRO A 26 -9.07 8.37 7.63
CA PRO A 26 -9.22 7.15 6.86
C PRO A 26 -9.54 5.97 7.76
N ALA A 27 -10.48 5.14 7.31
CA ALA A 27 -10.96 4.02 8.11
C ALA A 27 -11.11 2.78 7.26
N LEU A 28 -10.90 1.62 7.88
CA LEU A 28 -11.26 0.32 7.35
C LEU A 28 -11.64 -0.58 8.52
N GLN A 29 -12.90 -1.00 8.52
CA GLN A 29 -13.50 -1.71 9.65
C GLN A 29 -14.59 -2.68 9.18
N GLY A 30 -14.97 -3.62 10.03
CA GLY A 30 -16.03 -4.58 9.76
C GLY A 30 -16.29 -5.49 10.96
N VAL A 31 -17.21 -6.43 10.81
CA VAL A 31 -17.44 -7.49 11.80
C VAL A 31 -17.08 -8.82 11.18
N ILE A 32 -16.10 -9.50 11.76
CA ILE A 32 -15.61 -10.82 11.35
C ILE A 32 -16.26 -11.82 12.29
N ASP A 33 -17.20 -12.58 11.76
CA ASP A 33 -18.17 -13.40 12.49
C ASP A 33 -18.93 -12.58 13.55
N SER A 34 -18.45 -12.60 14.79
CA SER A 34 -18.99 -11.84 15.92
C SER A 34 -18.02 -10.80 16.49
N THR A 35 -16.82 -10.67 15.93
CA THR A 35 -15.74 -9.83 16.45
C THR A 35 -15.62 -8.55 15.63
N PHE A 36 -15.63 -7.41 16.31
CA PHE A 36 -15.42 -6.13 15.64
C PHE A 36 -13.94 -5.97 15.26
N TYR A 37 -13.71 -5.70 13.99
CA TYR A 37 -12.41 -5.38 13.42
C TYR A 37 -12.36 -3.89 13.08
N ARG A 38 -11.32 -3.21 13.57
CA ARG A 38 -10.97 -1.84 13.16
C ARG A 38 -9.47 -1.80 12.92
N ALA A 39 -9.08 -1.35 11.75
CA ALA A 39 -7.69 -1.11 11.43
C ALA A 39 -7.15 0.10 12.21
N ASN A 40 -5.91 0.00 12.67
CA ASN A 40 -5.12 1.10 13.22
C ASN A 40 -4.37 1.87 12.13
N ASP A 41 -4.03 1.19 11.02
CA ASP A 41 -3.40 1.77 9.83
C ASP A 41 -4.17 1.30 8.59
N VAL A 42 -4.45 2.23 7.69
CA VAL A 42 -5.28 2.01 6.50
C VAL A 42 -4.58 2.63 5.30
N ARG A 43 -4.29 1.82 4.29
CA ARG A 43 -3.54 2.24 3.10
C ARG A 43 -4.11 1.67 1.83
N GLY A 44 -3.83 2.34 0.73
CA GLY A 44 -4.19 1.91 -0.61
C GLY A 44 -2.99 1.96 -1.53
N GLN A 45 -3.08 1.20 -2.62
CA GLN A 45 -2.14 1.24 -3.73
C GLN A 45 -2.91 1.09 -5.03
N GLN A 46 -2.58 1.93 -6.01
CA GLN A 46 -2.95 1.69 -7.39
C GLN A 46 -1.90 0.80 -8.05
N ASN A 47 -2.34 -0.32 -8.63
CA ASN A 47 -1.48 -1.30 -9.29
C ASN A 47 -1.31 -0.95 -10.78
N ASP A 48 -0.26 -1.48 -11.41
CA ASP A 48 0.08 -1.21 -12.81
C ASP A 48 -0.99 -1.68 -13.82
N ASP A 49 -1.76 -2.70 -13.46
CA ASP A 49 -2.89 -3.21 -14.24
C ASP A 49 -4.16 -2.35 -14.11
N GLY A 50 -4.11 -1.27 -13.32
CA GLY A 50 -5.22 -0.36 -13.07
C GLY A 50 -6.16 -0.80 -11.94
N SER A 51 -5.87 -1.93 -11.28
CA SER A 51 -6.56 -2.35 -10.07
C SER A 51 -6.09 -1.56 -8.84
N PHE A 52 -6.82 -1.66 -7.75
CA PHE A 52 -6.52 -0.99 -6.49
C PHE A 52 -6.53 -2.02 -5.36
N THR A 53 -5.46 -2.01 -4.56
CA THR A 53 -5.36 -2.79 -3.33
C THR A 53 -5.58 -1.87 -2.15
N LEU A 54 -6.58 -2.15 -1.31
CA LEU A 54 -6.83 -1.46 -0.05
C LEU A 54 -6.54 -2.41 1.11
N GLN A 55 -5.83 -1.92 2.11
CA GLN A 55 -5.38 -2.71 3.22
C GLN A 55 -5.66 -1.98 4.54
N GLY A 56 -6.21 -2.70 5.50
CA GLY A 56 -6.33 -2.27 6.88
C GLY A 56 -5.58 -3.24 7.77
N ILE A 57 -4.83 -2.72 8.73
CA ILE A 57 -4.00 -3.50 9.66
C ILE A 57 -4.23 -3.03 11.09
N ASN A 58 -4.30 -3.97 12.02
CA ASN A 58 -4.18 -3.70 13.45
C ASN A 58 -2.91 -4.38 14.00
N GLN A 59 -2.83 -4.73 15.28
CA GLN A 59 -1.58 -5.23 15.87
C GLN A 59 -1.08 -6.53 15.22
N ASP A 60 -1.98 -7.43 14.84
CA ASP A 60 -1.67 -8.79 14.40
C ASP A 60 -2.59 -9.31 13.28
N GLN A 61 -3.58 -8.52 12.85
CA GLN A 61 -4.54 -8.91 11.81
C GLN A 61 -4.48 -7.95 10.62
N GLN A 62 -4.79 -8.48 9.44
CA GLN A 62 -4.77 -7.73 8.18
C GLN A 62 -6.01 -8.04 7.35
N LEU A 63 -6.71 -7.00 6.90
CA LEU A 63 -7.80 -7.10 5.93
C LEU A 63 -7.36 -6.49 4.61
N THR A 64 -7.49 -7.24 3.50
CA THR A 64 -7.07 -6.80 2.17
C THR A 64 -8.23 -6.90 1.20
N LEU A 65 -8.46 -5.84 0.43
CA LEU A 65 -9.47 -5.73 -0.61
C LEU A 65 -8.78 -5.40 -1.93
N ILE A 66 -9.09 -6.11 -3.00
CA ILE A 66 -8.61 -5.84 -4.35
C ILE A 66 -9.82 -5.60 -5.24
N ILE A 67 -9.84 -4.44 -5.90
CA ILE A 67 -10.84 -4.06 -6.89
C ILE A 67 -10.17 -3.78 -8.24
N ASN A 68 -10.72 -4.31 -9.32
CA ASN A 68 -10.12 -4.23 -10.64
C ASN A 68 -10.24 -2.85 -11.30
N SER A 69 -11.00 -1.93 -10.72
CA SER A 69 -11.09 -0.55 -11.16
C SER A 69 -11.57 0.34 -10.02
N ALA A 70 -11.38 1.65 -10.14
CA ALA A 70 -11.95 2.62 -9.21
C ALA A 70 -13.31 3.17 -9.66
N GLN A 71 -14.03 2.57 -10.62
CA GLN A 71 -15.38 3.02 -11.02
C GLN A 71 -16.40 2.83 -9.88
N LEU A 72 -17.32 3.77 -9.70
CA LEU A 72 -18.38 3.59 -8.71
C LEU A 72 -19.27 2.42 -9.13
N GLY A 73 -19.63 1.56 -8.18
CA GLY A 73 -20.42 0.37 -8.47
C GLY A 73 -20.08 -0.81 -7.56
N THR A 74 -20.65 -1.96 -7.92
CA THR A 74 -20.50 -3.22 -7.18
C THR A 74 -19.50 -4.14 -7.87
N TYR A 75 -18.55 -4.65 -7.10
CA TYR A 75 -17.49 -5.56 -7.49
C TYR A 75 -17.73 -6.91 -6.82
N GLN A 76 -18.11 -7.91 -7.61
CA GLN A 76 -18.33 -9.26 -7.11
C GLN A 76 -16.99 -9.93 -6.78
N LEU A 77 -16.94 -10.64 -5.66
CA LEU A 77 -15.78 -11.38 -5.16
C LEU A 77 -16.02 -12.88 -5.31
N GLY A 78 -14.98 -13.65 -5.60
CA GLY A 78 -15.05 -15.12 -5.68
C GLY A 78 -14.22 -15.69 -6.83
N GLU A 79 -14.32 -17.00 -7.05
CA GLU A 79 -13.66 -17.65 -8.18
C GLU A 79 -14.04 -17.01 -9.52
N GLY A 80 -13.06 -16.84 -10.41
CA GLY A 80 -13.27 -16.28 -11.74
C GLY A 80 -13.59 -14.78 -11.77
N GLN A 81 -13.62 -14.11 -10.61
CA GLN A 81 -13.72 -12.65 -10.53
C GLN A 81 -12.33 -12.02 -10.51
N SER A 82 -12.22 -10.80 -11.04
CA SER A 82 -11.01 -9.98 -10.96
C SER A 82 -10.89 -9.21 -9.63
N ASN A 83 -11.85 -9.39 -8.72
CA ASN A 83 -11.89 -8.74 -7.42
C ASN A 83 -11.78 -9.78 -6.32
N PHE A 84 -11.14 -9.41 -5.22
CA PHE A 84 -10.75 -10.34 -4.19
C PHE A 84 -10.77 -9.70 -2.81
N ALA A 85 -11.09 -10.49 -1.79
CA ALA A 85 -10.88 -10.09 -0.40
C ALA A 85 -10.17 -11.21 0.37
N SER A 86 -9.35 -10.80 1.32
CA SER A 86 -8.75 -11.70 2.31
C SER A 86 -8.64 -11.08 3.68
N PHE A 87 -8.65 -11.95 4.68
CA PHE A 87 -8.38 -11.62 6.07
C PHE A 87 -7.30 -12.56 6.61
N LYS A 88 -6.28 -11.99 7.26
CA LYS A 88 -5.26 -12.72 8.02
C LYS A 88 -5.53 -12.52 9.51
N ASP A 89 -5.68 -13.60 10.25
CA ASP A 89 -5.85 -13.54 11.71
C ASP A 89 -4.50 -13.43 12.46
N ALA A 90 -4.58 -13.32 13.79
CA ALA A 90 -3.42 -13.15 14.66
C ALA A 90 -2.45 -14.35 14.64
N ASP A 91 -2.93 -15.54 14.29
CA ASP A 91 -2.15 -16.76 14.16
C ASP A 91 -1.53 -16.90 12.75
N GLY A 92 -1.75 -15.91 11.88
CA GLY A 92 -1.28 -15.90 10.50
C GLY A 92 -2.13 -16.74 9.53
N ASN A 93 -3.30 -17.23 9.95
CA ASN A 93 -4.18 -17.96 9.05
C ASN A 93 -4.85 -16.99 8.07
N VAL A 94 -4.85 -17.35 6.79
CA VAL A 94 -5.46 -16.54 5.72
C VAL A 94 -6.78 -17.16 5.28
N TYR A 95 -7.83 -16.33 5.29
CA TYR A 95 -9.16 -16.63 4.78
C TYR A 95 -9.39 -15.78 3.54
N SER A 96 -9.90 -16.37 2.47
CA SER A 96 -9.93 -15.73 1.16
C SER A 96 -11.22 -16.01 0.39
N THR A 97 -11.62 -15.06 -0.45
CA THR A 97 -12.73 -15.27 -1.38
C THR A 97 -12.38 -16.17 -2.57
N SER A 98 -11.11 -16.41 -2.88
CA SER A 98 -10.71 -17.36 -3.94
C SER A 98 -10.07 -18.61 -3.34
N PRO A 99 -10.40 -19.82 -3.82
CA PRO A 99 -11.33 -20.10 -4.91
C PRO A 99 -12.80 -20.06 -4.47
N ASN A 100 -13.15 -20.63 -3.31
CA ASN A 100 -14.54 -21.01 -3.03
C ASN A 100 -15.38 -19.97 -2.27
N GLY A 101 -14.81 -18.83 -1.90
CA GLY A 101 -15.54 -17.81 -1.16
C GLY A 101 -16.36 -16.90 -2.08
N GLU A 102 -17.09 -15.97 -1.48
CA GLU A 102 -18.00 -15.08 -2.21
C GLU A 102 -18.17 -13.75 -1.48
N GLY A 103 -18.67 -12.75 -2.17
CA GLY A 103 -18.98 -11.47 -1.55
C GLY A 103 -19.06 -10.32 -2.53
N GLU A 104 -19.08 -9.11 -2.01
CA GLU A 104 -19.07 -7.90 -2.82
C GLU A 104 -18.35 -6.75 -2.12
N ILE A 105 -17.74 -5.90 -2.93
CA ILE A 105 -17.28 -4.57 -2.55
C ILE A 105 -18.16 -3.57 -3.31
N ILE A 106 -18.69 -2.56 -2.62
CA ILE A 106 -19.47 -1.48 -3.22
C ILE A 106 -18.69 -0.19 -3.06
N LEU A 107 -18.17 0.34 -4.16
CA LEU A 107 -17.50 1.63 -4.16
C LEU A 107 -18.56 2.74 -4.27
N THR A 108 -18.69 3.55 -3.22
CA THR A 108 -19.75 4.56 -3.09
C THR A 108 -19.28 5.98 -3.36
N ASP A 109 -18.00 6.26 -3.14
CA ASP A 109 -17.42 7.57 -3.42
C ASP A 109 -15.92 7.46 -3.73
N ARG A 110 -15.39 8.45 -4.45
CA ARG A 110 -13.97 8.51 -4.86
C ARG A 110 -13.55 9.92 -5.23
N CYS A 111 -12.28 10.22 -5.03
CA CYS A 111 -11.61 11.30 -5.76
C CYS A 111 -10.32 10.77 -6.37
N LEU A 112 -10.30 10.58 -7.69
CA LEU A 112 -9.11 10.04 -8.38
C LEU A 112 -7.96 11.04 -8.41
N SER A 113 -8.26 12.34 -8.53
CA SER A 113 -7.24 13.40 -8.49
C SER A 113 -6.72 13.67 -7.08
N CYS A 114 -7.55 13.46 -6.06
CA CYS A 114 -7.16 13.60 -4.66
C CYS A 114 -6.55 12.32 -4.10
N GLY A 115 -6.79 11.17 -4.74
CA GLY A 115 -6.15 9.91 -4.41
C GLY A 115 -6.86 9.00 -3.43
N TRP A 116 -8.19 9.03 -3.30
CA TRP A 116 -8.86 8.20 -2.29
C TRP A 116 -10.12 7.50 -2.77
N LEU A 117 -10.46 6.40 -2.09
CA LEU A 117 -11.65 5.56 -2.32
C LEU A 117 -12.47 5.37 -1.04
N THR A 118 -13.80 5.31 -1.17
CA THR A 118 -14.76 5.08 -0.08
C THR A 118 -15.82 4.07 -0.50
N GLY A 119 -16.19 3.15 0.39
CA GLY A 119 -17.17 2.12 0.08
C GLY A 119 -17.49 1.18 1.23
N THR A 120 -18.28 0.16 0.91
CA THR A 120 -18.66 -0.91 1.83
C THR A 120 -18.26 -2.26 1.27
N PHE A 121 -18.20 -3.28 2.13
CA PHE A 121 -17.92 -4.64 1.69
C PHE A 121 -18.54 -5.68 2.62
N ARG A 122 -18.74 -6.87 2.07
CA ARG A 122 -19.08 -8.08 2.82
C ARG A 122 -18.55 -9.29 2.04
N PHE A 123 -18.06 -10.30 2.74
CA PHE A 123 -17.61 -11.52 2.09
C PHE A 123 -17.57 -12.71 3.04
N SER A 124 -17.59 -13.91 2.48
CA SER A 124 -17.24 -15.15 3.16
C SER A 124 -15.85 -15.59 2.69
N GLY A 125 -14.92 -15.65 3.64
CA GLY A 125 -13.53 -16.03 3.39
C GLY A 125 -13.31 -17.49 3.78
N ILE A 126 -12.70 -18.27 2.90
CA ILE A 126 -12.48 -19.71 3.10
C ILE A 126 -11.00 -19.99 3.30
N ARG A 127 -10.72 -20.81 4.32
CA ARG A 127 -9.44 -21.52 4.47
C ARG A 127 -9.69 -22.98 4.09
N LEU A 128 -9.19 -23.38 2.93
CA LEU A 128 -9.55 -24.64 2.29
C LEU A 128 -9.40 -25.86 3.21
N GLY A 129 -10.52 -26.59 3.38
CA GLY A 129 -10.57 -27.83 4.17
C GLY A 129 -10.49 -27.65 5.69
N ILE A 130 -10.49 -26.41 6.18
CA ILE A 130 -10.30 -26.10 7.60
C ILE A 130 -11.49 -25.31 8.14
N ASP A 131 -11.71 -24.09 7.65
CA ASP A 131 -12.70 -23.18 8.26
C ASP A 131 -13.18 -22.08 7.29
N THR A 132 -14.24 -21.37 7.67
CA THR A 132 -14.83 -20.25 6.92
C THR A 132 -15.22 -19.13 7.88
N ILE A 133 -14.90 -17.90 7.51
CA ILE A 133 -15.33 -16.69 8.22
C ILE A 133 -16.40 -15.95 7.41
N ALA A 134 -17.24 -15.19 8.10
CA ALA A 134 -18.17 -14.25 7.50
C ALA A 134 -17.85 -12.82 7.92
N VAL A 135 -17.52 -11.97 6.95
CA VAL A 135 -17.28 -10.54 7.16
C VAL A 135 -18.51 -9.76 6.72
N HIS A 136 -19.11 -9.01 7.64
CA HIS A 136 -20.29 -8.18 7.39
C HIS A 136 -20.12 -6.77 7.94
N LYS A 137 -20.99 -5.85 7.47
CA LYS A 137 -20.95 -4.43 7.82
C LYS A 137 -19.56 -3.80 7.59
N GLY A 138 -18.85 -4.28 6.57
CA GLY A 138 -17.56 -3.76 6.18
C GLY A 138 -17.69 -2.36 5.60
N PHE A 139 -16.80 -1.47 5.98
CA PHE A 139 -16.75 -0.09 5.52
C PHE A 139 -15.30 0.39 5.42
N PHE A 140 -15.00 1.12 4.36
CA PHE A 140 -13.76 1.85 4.21
C PHE A 140 -14.04 3.30 3.79
N TYR A 141 -13.34 4.25 4.41
CA TYR A 141 -13.53 5.68 4.22
C TYR A 141 -12.22 6.32 3.81
N GLN A 142 -12.26 7.07 2.71
CA GLN A 142 -11.17 7.90 2.19
C GLN A 142 -9.80 7.19 2.26
N VAL A 143 -9.76 5.92 1.85
CA VAL A 143 -8.51 5.17 1.82
C VAL A 143 -7.65 5.74 0.71
N SER A 144 -6.56 6.39 1.08
CA SER A 144 -5.61 7.00 0.15
C SER A 144 -4.84 5.91 -0.59
N PHE A 145 -4.75 6.02 -1.91
CA PHE A 145 -3.86 5.22 -2.76
C PHE A 145 -2.72 6.04 -3.36
N LEU A 146 -2.60 7.31 -2.95
CA LEU A 146 -1.48 8.19 -3.28
C LEU A 146 -0.43 8.24 -2.18
N GLU A 147 -0.67 7.71 -0.99
CA GLU A 147 0.27 7.80 0.13
C GLU A 147 0.49 6.42 0.75
N GLY A 148 1.76 6.05 0.97
CA GLY A 148 2.13 5.06 1.98
C GLY A 148 2.21 3.59 1.57
N GLY A 149 1.92 3.22 0.33
CA GLY A 149 1.95 1.84 -0.18
C GLY A 149 1.32 0.81 0.76
N LEU A 150 1.52 -0.48 0.52
CA LEU A 150 0.94 -1.53 1.38
C LEU A 150 1.79 -1.73 2.64
N ILE A 151 1.36 -2.51 3.61
CA ILE A 151 2.21 -2.96 4.71
C ILE A 151 2.37 -4.47 4.53
N GLY A 152 3.63 -4.92 4.53
CA GLY A 152 3.97 -6.33 4.42
C GLY A 152 3.70 -7.11 5.70
N ASP A 153 3.93 -8.43 5.64
CA ASP A 153 3.87 -9.26 6.84
C ASP A 153 4.91 -8.77 7.88
N GLY A 154 4.49 -8.59 9.14
CA GLY A 154 5.34 -8.04 10.20
C GLY A 154 5.31 -6.51 10.38
N GLY A 155 4.37 -5.78 9.75
CA GLY A 155 4.17 -4.35 10.02
C GLY A 155 5.15 -3.42 9.30
N VAL A 156 5.88 -3.92 8.30
CA VAL A 156 6.80 -3.13 7.48
C VAL A 156 6.00 -2.31 6.47
N VAL A 157 6.12 -0.99 6.55
CA VAL A 157 5.57 -0.06 5.54
C VAL A 157 6.25 -0.30 4.19
N ASN A 158 5.46 -0.61 3.18
CA ASN A 158 5.89 -0.70 1.80
C ASN A 158 5.78 0.70 1.17
N SER A 159 6.90 1.30 0.79
CA SER A 159 7.01 2.63 0.18
C SER A 159 6.38 2.72 -1.22
N GLY A 160 5.91 1.62 -1.80
CA GLY A 160 5.19 1.63 -3.08
C GLY A 160 5.28 0.30 -3.82
N GLY A 161 5.61 0.37 -5.11
CA GLY A 161 5.75 -0.81 -5.97
C GLY A 161 7.13 -0.90 -6.58
N LEU A 162 7.66 -2.13 -6.68
CA LEU A 162 8.84 -2.45 -7.47
C LEU A 162 8.64 -3.81 -8.15
N VAL A 163 8.66 -3.78 -9.48
CA VAL A 163 8.56 -4.96 -10.35
C VAL A 163 9.71 -4.98 -11.34
N ALA A 164 10.13 -6.17 -11.75
CA ALA A 164 11.12 -6.37 -12.80
C ALA A 164 11.02 -7.80 -13.37
N GLU A 165 11.80 -8.08 -14.41
CA GLU A 165 12.03 -9.42 -14.92
C GLU A 165 13.52 -9.73 -14.78
N ILE A 166 13.84 -10.79 -14.03
CA ILE A 166 15.21 -11.26 -13.76
C ILE A 166 15.37 -12.59 -14.47
N ASP A 167 16.22 -12.63 -15.50
CA ASP A 167 16.44 -13.82 -16.33
C ASP A 167 15.14 -14.50 -16.79
N GLN A 168 14.18 -13.68 -17.24
CA GLN A 168 12.85 -14.09 -17.72
C GLN A 168 11.87 -14.54 -16.64
N ILE A 169 12.23 -14.40 -15.36
CA ILE A 169 11.35 -14.68 -14.23
C ILE A 169 10.84 -13.36 -13.66
N LEU A 170 9.53 -13.29 -13.45
CA LEU A 170 8.91 -12.10 -12.87
C LEU A 170 9.35 -11.92 -11.41
N PHE A 171 9.94 -10.78 -11.12
CA PHE A 171 10.22 -10.28 -9.78
C PHE A 171 9.12 -9.29 -9.39
N HIS A 172 8.44 -9.56 -8.28
CA HIS A 172 7.50 -8.64 -7.65
C HIS A 172 7.91 -8.51 -6.19
N ALA A 173 8.40 -7.33 -5.79
CA ALA A 173 8.80 -7.08 -4.42
C ALA A 173 7.63 -7.30 -3.44
N THR A 174 7.83 -8.10 -2.39
CA THR A 174 6.86 -8.24 -1.30
C THR A 174 6.92 -7.05 -0.35
N THR A 175 8.11 -6.46 -0.20
CA THR A 175 8.33 -5.21 0.55
C THR A 175 9.16 -4.27 -0.29
N VAL A 176 8.74 -3.02 -0.43
CA VAL A 176 9.58 -1.94 -0.96
C VAL A 176 9.84 -0.96 0.16
N PHE A 177 11.08 -0.55 0.34
CA PHE A 177 11.43 0.52 1.26
C PHE A 177 12.13 1.60 0.45
N ALA A 178 11.71 2.84 0.65
CA ALA A 178 12.32 4.00 0.02
C ALA A 178 12.56 5.07 1.07
N GLU A 179 13.78 5.62 1.09
CA GLU A 179 14.17 6.66 2.02
C GLU A 179 15.18 7.63 1.39
N GLU A 180 15.15 8.88 1.84
CA GLU A 180 16.21 9.84 1.55
C GLU A 180 17.33 9.77 2.61
N VAL A 181 18.53 9.34 2.18
CA VAL A 181 19.71 9.21 3.02
C VAL A 181 20.91 9.83 2.30
N ASN A 182 21.65 10.70 3.00
CA ASN A 182 22.89 11.30 2.48
C ASN A 182 22.73 11.93 1.08
N ASN A 183 21.67 12.72 0.88
CA ASN A 183 21.39 13.41 -0.38
C ASN A 183 21.11 12.48 -1.57
N SER A 184 20.72 11.24 -1.28
CA SER A 184 20.31 10.23 -2.26
C SER A 184 18.99 9.61 -1.84
N ILE A 185 18.19 9.22 -2.81
CA ILE A 185 16.98 8.43 -2.61
C ILE A 185 17.39 6.98 -2.82
N GLN A 186 17.26 6.18 -1.77
CA GLN A 186 17.57 4.76 -1.76
C GLN A 186 16.27 3.97 -1.77
N ILE A 187 16.14 3.02 -2.69
CA ILE A 187 14.92 2.23 -2.92
C ILE A 187 15.33 0.77 -2.96
N THR A 188 14.77 -0.04 -2.05
CA THR A 188 15.01 -1.48 -1.98
C THR A 188 13.70 -2.21 -2.12
N GLY A 189 13.56 -3.04 -3.15
CA GLY A 189 12.48 -4.02 -3.26
C GLY A 189 13.01 -5.41 -2.89
N THR A 190 12.34 -6.10 -1.98
CA THR A 190 12.77 -7.40 -1.45
C THR A 190 11.67 -8.44 -1.63
N THR A 191 12.05 -9.68 -1.91
CA THR A 191 11.24 -10.89 -1.74
C THR A 191 11.79 -11.70 -0.55
N ASN A 192 11.37 -12.95 -0.38
CA ASN A 192 11.92 -13.81 0.67
C ASN A 192 13.40 -14.19 0.48
N SER A 193 13.93 -14.12 -0.76
CA SER A 193 15.27 -14.64 -1.09
C SER A 193 16.13 -13.71 -1.93
N GLU A 194 15.55 -12.61 -2.43
CA GLU A 194 16.17 -11.75 -3.44
C GLU A 194 15.81 -10.29 -3.19
N SER A 195 16.66 -9.36 -3.61
CA SER A 195 16.36 -7.93 -3.58
C SER A 195 16.96 -7.15 -4.74
N ILE A 196 16.29 -6.05 -5.12
CA ILE A 196 16.79 -5.04 -6.04
C ILE A 196 16.98 -3.75 -5.25
N PHE A 197 18.17 -3.17 -5.34
CA PHE A 197 18.50 -1.88 -4.76
C PHE A 197 18.75 -0.87 -5.88
N ILE A 198 18.08 0.28 -5.82
CA ILE A 198 18.30 1.43 -6.69
C ILE A 198 18.62 2.65 -5.83
N GLN A 199 19.65 3.41 -6.22
CA GLN A 199 19.94 4.72 -5.67
C GLN A 199 19.99 5.76 -6.78
N VAL A 200 19.39 6.92 -6.53
CA VAL A 200 19.51 8.12 -7.37
C VAL A 200 19.78 9.35 -6.48
N PRO A 201 20.38 10.44 -7.00
CA PRO A 201 20.49 11.70 -6.26
C PRO A 201 19.11 12.26 -5.86
N ASN A 202 19.02 12.96 -4.72
CA ASN A 202 17.76 13.59 -4.27
C ASN A 202 17.38 14.87 -5.05
N ASP A 203 18.23 15.31 -5.97
CA ASP A 203 18.01 16.42 -6.90
C ASP A 203 17.94 15.93 -8.35
N VAL A 204 17.69 14.63 -8.54
CA VAL A 204 17.64 14.00 -9.87
C VAL A 204 16.57 14.64 -10.75
N GLY A 205 16.92 14.92 -12.01
CA GLY A 205 15.97 15.36 -13.01
C GLY A 205 15.19 14.19 -13.62
N THR A 206 14.11 14.49 -14.34
CA THR A 206 13.53 13.48 -15.25
C THR A 206 14.48 13.25 -16.42
N GLY A 207 14.64 12.00 -16.84
CA GLY A 207 15.58 11.64 -17.89
C GLY A 207 16.13 10.23 -17.77
N ALA A 208 17.09 9.91 -18.64
CA ALA A 208 17.73 8.61 -18.70
C ALA A 208 19.21 8.72 -18.29
N TYR A 209 19.64 7.83 -17.40
CA TYR A 209 20.96 7.81 -16.75
C TYR A 209 21.61 6.46 -17.01
N GLU A 210 22.73 6.45 -17.74
CA GLU A 210 23.49 5.23 -18.02
C GLU A 210 24.12 4.68 -16.73
N LEU A 211 24.17 3.36 -16.59
CA LEU A 211 24.83 2.67 -15.49
C LEU A 211 26.17 2.07 -15.97
N PRO A 212 27.25 2.16 -15.17
CA PRO A 212 27.34 2.90 -13.90
C PRO A 212 27.46 4.42 -14.11
N ALA A 213 26.89 5.21 -13.21
CA ALA A 213 27.02 6.67 -13.19
C ALA A 213 27.26 7.18 -11.77
N THR A 214 27.94 8.32 -11.64
CA THR A 214 28.17 8.95 -10.33
C THR A 214 26.85 9.27 -9.63
N GLY A 215 26.71 8.83 -8.39
CA GLY A 215 25.51 9.06 -7.57
C GLY A 215 24.33 8.14 -7.90
N THR A 216 24.42 7.32 -8.95
CA THR A 216 23.38 6.39 -9.38
C THR A 216 23.87 4.95 -9.25
N ILE A 217 23.18 4.14 -8.45
CA ILE A 217 23.57 2.75 -8.16
C ILE A 217 22.39 1.82 -8.46
N ALA A 218 22.68 0.64 -9.01
CA ALA A 218 21.72 -0.42 -9.16
C ALA A 218 22.39 -1.76 -8.84
N ASN A 219 21.82 -2.51 -7.90
CA ASN A 219 22.35 -3.81 -7.48
C ASN A 219 21.21 -4.84 -7.45
N TYR A 220 21.58 -6.08 -7.68
CA TYR A 220 20.72 -7.25 -7.43
C TYR A 220 21.40 -8.15 -6.40
N THR A 221 20.64 -8.59 -5.40
CA THR A 221 21.12 -9.52 -4.38
C THR A 221 20.30 -10.80 -4.41
N ILE A 222 20.98 -11.95 -4.47
CA ILE A 222 20.38 -13.28 -4.37
C ILE A 222 21.24 -14.14 -3.46
N GLN A 223 20.62 -14.85 -2.51
CA GLN A 223 21.33 -15.74 -1.56
C GLN A 223 22.50 -15.04 -0.84
N ASP A 224 22.27 -13.79 -0.39
CA ASP A 224 23.25 -12.92 0.27
C ASP A 224 24.47 -12.52 -0.58
N ILE A 225 24.46 -12.80 -1.89
CA ILE A 225 25.47 -12.34 -2.85
C ILE A 225 24.92 -11.12 -3.57
N THR A 226 25.57 -9.97 -3.38
CA THR A 226 25.22 -8.72 -4.07
C THR A 226 26.06 -8.54 -5.32
N GLU A 227 25.39 -8.31 -6.44
CA GLU A 227 25.99 -8.03 -7.74
C GLU A 227 25.64 -6.61 -8.19
N GLU A 228 26.65 -5.80 -8.50
CA GLU A 228 26.46 -4.43 -8.98
C GLU A 228 26.18 -4.40 -10.50
N ALA A 229 25.44 -3.39 -10.96
CA ALA A 229 25.20 -3.17 -12.37
C ALA A 229 26.50 -2.84 -13.13
N LEU A 230 26.83 -3.66 -14.13
CA LEU A 230 27.95 -3.46 -15.04
C LEU A 230 27.60 -2.60 -16.25
N SER A 231 26.32 -2.59 -16.62
CA SER A 231 25.77 -1.83 -17.74
C SER A 231 24.26 -1.71 -17.58
N GLY A 232 23.65 -0.64 -18.07
CA GLY A 232 22.20 -0.48 -18.00
C GLY A 232 21.76 0.97 -18.05
N GLN A 233 20.49 1.20 -17.75
CA GLN A 233 19.92 2.54 -17.71
C GLN A 233 18.82 2.64 -16.67
N ILE A 234 18.83 3.75 -15.95
CA ILE A 234 17.75 4.20 -15.07
C ILE A 234 17.01 5.34 -15.78
N PHE A 235 15.68 5.27 -15.79
CA PHE A 235 14.79 6.25 -16.41
C PHE A 235 13.92 6.88 -15.33
N VAL A 236 14.26 8.09 -14.90
CA VAL A 236 13.39 8.85 -13.99
C VAL A 236 12.26 9.46 -14.84
N THR A 237 11.06 8.90 -14.68
CA THR A 237 9.88 9.27 -15.47
C THR A 237 9.01 10.32 -14.78
N PHE A 238 9.05 10.35 -13.45
CA PHE A 238 8.39 11.33 -12.61
C PHE A 238 9.22 11.58 -11.36
N PHE A 239 9.34 12.84 -10.95
CA PHE A 239 10.00 13.23 -9.71
C PHE A 239 9.33 14.47 -9.12
N ASP A 240 8.85 14.34 -7.89
CA ASP A 240 8.29 15.43 -7.08
C ASP A 240 8.93 15.43 -5.69
N PRO A 241 9.88 16.33 -5.42
CA PRO A 241 10.56 16.40 -4.12
C PRO A 241 9.70 17.02 -3.00
N ILE A 242 8.59 17.69 -3.34
CA ILE A 242 7.68 18.28 -2.34
C ILE A 242 6.77 17.17 -1.80
N GLU A 243 6.19 16.38 -2.70
CA GLU A 243 5.31 15.25 -2.38
C GLU A 243 6.10 13.94 -2.11
N ARG A 244 7.44 14.02 -2.11
CA ARG A 244 8.39 12.93 -1.89
C ARG A 244 8.06 11.69 -2.74
N ARG A 245 7.78 11.90 -4.03
CA ARG A 245 7.34 10.86 -4.97
C ARG A 245 8.29 10.72 -6.14
N ILE A 246 8.59 9.48 -6.51
CA ILE A 246 9.45 9.16 -7.65
C ILE A 246 8.95 7.93 -8.42
N MET A 247 9.00 8.00 -9.75
CA MET A 247 8.72 6.87 -10.64
C MET A 247 9.92 6.61 -11.54
N ILE A 248 10.42 5.37 -11.53
CA ILE A 248 11.64 4.98 -12.21
C ILE A 248 11.36 3.75 -13.08
N GLY A 249 11.68 3.83 -14.37
CA GLY A 249 11.91 2.65 -15.19
C GLY A 249 13.38 2.24 -15.09
N PHE A 250 13.72 0.95 -15.15
CA PHE A 250 15.13 0.54 -15.15
C PHE A 250 15.38 -0.75 -15.92
N ARG A 251 16.62 -0.91 -16.38
CA ARG A 251 17.17 -2.16 -16.91
C ARG A 251 18.67 -2.18 -16.63
N PHE A 252 19.22 -3.30 -16.22
CA PHE A 252 20.66 -3.43 -16.05
C PHE A 252 21.09 -4.89 -16.13
N ARG A 253 22.39 -5.08 -16.37
CA ARG A 253 23.03 -6.38 -16.38
C ARG A 253 24.10 -6.39 -15.31
N THR A 254 24.10 -7.41 -14.47
CA THR A 254 25.16 -7.69 -13.49
C THR A 254 26.18 -8.66 -14.09
N GLU A 255 27.03 -9.25 -13.27
CA GLU A 255 27.93 -10.31 -13.71
C GLU A 255 27.15 -11.54 -14.18
N ASN A 256 26.13 -11.96 -13.44
CA ASN A 256 25.43 -13.23 -13.68
C ASN A 256 23.97 -13.09 -14.13
N HIS A 257 23.34 -11.93 -13.95
CA HIS A 257 21.90 -11.76 -14.16
C HIS A 257 21.57 -10.61 -15.12
N ASN A 258 20.45 -10.75 -15.82
CA ASN A 258 19.89 -9.72 -16.68
C ASN A 258 18.53 -9.25 -16.13
N ILE A 259 18.46 -7.98 -15.74
CA ILE A 259 17.29 -7.34 -15.16
C ILE A 259 16.68 -6.40 -16.19
N VAL A 260 15.44 -6.67 -16.61
CA VAL A 260 14.73 -5.91 -17.64
C VAL A 260 13.31 -5.60 -17.19
N ASN A 261 12.61 -4.74 -17.95
CA ASN A 261 11.23 -4.35 -17.68
C ASN A 261 11.00 -3.84 -16.24
N GLY A 262 12.04 -3.23 -15.65
CA GLY A 262 12.00 -2.75 -14.27
C GLY A 262 11.15 -1.49 -14.14
N GLY A 263 10.30 -1.45 -13.12
CA GLY A 263 9.43 -0.33 -12.78
C GLY A 263 9.38 -0.11 -11.27
N ILE A 264 9.46 1.15 -10.85
CA ILE A 264 9.32 1.63 -9.48
C ILE A 264 8.32 2.77 -9.47
N ASN A 265 7.43 2.77 -8.48
CA ASN A 265 6.57 3.90 -8.14
C ASN A 265 6.46 3.96 -6.62
N VAL A 266 7.16 4.92 -6.00
CA VAL A 266 7.31 4.97 -4.54
C VAL A 266 7.20 6.39 -3.98
N HIS A 267 6.84 6.44 -2.70
CA HIS A 267 7.06 7.57 -1.82
C HIS A 267 8.28 7.27 -0.94
N TYR A 268 9.21 8.22 -0.84
CA TYR A 268 10.50 8.04 -0.15
C TYR A 268 10.68 9.02 1.00
#